data_AF-A0A9W8JDP8-F1
#
_entry.id   AF-A0A9W8JDP8-F1
#
_cell.length_a   1.000
_cell.length_b   1.000
_cell.length_c   1.000
_cell.angle_alpha   90.00
_cell.angle_beta   90.00
_cell.angle_gamma   90.00
#
_symmetry.space_group_name_H-M   'P 1'
#
loop_
_entity.id
_entity.type
_entity.pdbx_description
1 polymer ?
#
loop_
_entity_poly.entity_id
_entity_poly.type
_entity_poly.pdbx_seq_one_letter_code
_entity_poly.pdbx_strand_id
1 'polypeptide(L)'
;MYARHQRRYDPFFNEWDCSDSFNFDDGYVLGEDSDEDDDDDGEGGATATLLVSKAAPIRVATSEEQVTFDPTPDLFRPPSPSTSNPLDTSPPLLEPPFDPYEAEVEEVFGKYYGFCPPVPGTEFPDLSITESSTDAFLRLLGLLREDPSDIPYFTSPHHQIARLFLDSAIGIKPSTSSLSDLNDSSLSPVRLLPRFDNIVPLNLQSRPQNPACLDSGNLLYVFDFSQPCVPWKLATFSPITALFICRLPPEYTETSIAFHLVQRGIPFRVLHPPPHIRKPLTAALSFMLPVRQWDHQFTKEDYESYLHNRTMVLGQPHMQAALRRGGLVWRLAIGVMGFSDVARQPTLWGETFSPGANLFEDTASTVELDLICGAYECITVDGKKRALKSWWPLVRYYEKPECGENHGHWSNRRESWYQDRLSDISASNAQPLSYTEWKTRQHGVKAIRNFLTHISKSSANLIAAHSLSSATL
;
A
#
# COMPACT_ATOMS: atom_id res chain seq x y z
N MET A 1 29.96 21.37 -4.41
CA MET A 1 28.58 20.86 -4.27
C MET A 1 28.56 19.53 -5.00
N TYR A 2 28.22 18.42 -4.34
CA TYR A 2 28.19 17.10 -4.99
C TYR A 2 27.03 17.05 -6.00
N ALA A 3 27.31 16.57 -7.22
CA ALA A 3 26.29 16.41 -8.25
C ALA A 3 25.29 15.30 -7.85
N ARG A 4 24.11 15.27 -8.50
CA ARG A 4 23.03 14.33 -8.15
C ARG A 4 23.46 12.86 -8.22
N HIS A 5 24.40 12.51 -9.09
CA HIS A 5 24.96 11.15 -9.20
C HIS A 5 25.97 10.79 -8.10
N GLN A 6 26.44 11.78 -7.34
CA GLN A 6 27.42 11.62 -6.25
C GLN A 6 26.78 11.60 -4.86
N ARG A 7 25.45 11.51 -4.78
CA ARG A 7 24.69 11.50 -3.52
C ARG A 7 23.78 10.28 -3.47
N ARG A 8 23.89 9.49 -2.41
CA ARG A 8 23.00 8.36 -2.08
C ARG A 8 22.39 8.62 -0.72
N TYR A 9 21.13 8.24 -0.54
CA TYR A 9 20.44 8.42 0.74
C TYR A 9 20.43 7.09 1.49
N ASP A 10 20.92 7.08 2.73
CA ASP A 10 20.89 5.92 3.62
C ASP A 10 19.66 6.00 4.53
N PRO A 11 18.65 5.13 4.32
CA PRO A 11 17.44 5.13 5.12
C PRO A 11 17.61 4.50 6.52
N PHE A 12 18.69 3.75 6.77
CA PHE A 12 18.95 3.14 8.07
C PHE A 12 19.46 4.16 9.08
N PHE A 13 20.29 5.11 8.64
CA PHE A 13 20.81 6.20 9.48
C PHE A 13 20.14 7.56 9.22
N ASN A 14 19.25 7.65 8.23
CA ASN A 14 18.54 8.86 7.83
C ASN A 14 19.49 10.01 7.47
N GLU A 15 20.53 9.71 6.68
CA GLU A 15 21.52 10.69 6.22
C GLU A 15 21.85 10.55 4.72
N TRP A 16 22.55 11.56 4.18
CA TRP A 16 22.98 11.58 2.78
C TRP A 16 24.47 11.24 2.68
N ASP A 17 24.79 10.08 2.14
CA ASP A 17 26.14 9.69 1.77
C ASP A 17 26.55 10.42 0.48
N CYS A 18 27.61 11.23 0.58
CA CYS A 18 28.19 11.94 -0.55
C CYS A 18 29.61 11.40 -0.81
N SER A 19 29.87 10.88 -2.01
CA SER A 19 31.20 10.37 -2.37
C SER A 19 31.55 10.65 -3.83
N ASP A 20 32.79 11.06 -4.08
CA ASP A 20 33.35 11.24 -5.43
C ASP A 20 33.52 9.91 -6.18
N SER A 21 33.56 8.78 -5.45
CA SER A 21 33.71 7.43 -6.00
C SER A 21 32.41 6.84 -6.57
N PHE A 22 31.29 7.57 -6.55
CA PHE A 22 30.01 7.10 -7.10
C PHE A 22 29.88 7.23 -8.63
N ASN A 23 30.93 7.71 -9.31
CA ASN A 23 31.01 7.64 -10.78
C ASN A 23 31.31 6.21 -11.23
N PHE A 24 30.34 5.57 -11.87
CA PHE A 24 30.60 4.41 -12.72
C PHE A 24 30.85 4.94 -14.13
N ASP A 25 32.10 4.84 -14.56
CA ASP A 25 32.53 5.07 -15.94
C ASP A 25 32.15 3.82 -16.75
N ASP A 26 30.92 3.79 -17.28
CA ASP A 26 30.52 2.86 -18.33
C ASP A 26 30.02 3.66 -19.53
N GLY A 27 30.84 3.63 -20.58
CA GLY A 27 30.80 4.53 -21.71
C GLY A 27 29.46 4.57 -22.46
N TYR A 28 28.83 5.74 -22.41
CA TYR A 28 27.98 6.23 -23.49
C TYR A 28 28.36 7.68 -23.80
N VAL A 29 28.76 7.88 -25.05
CA VAL A 29 29.24 9.13 -25.66
C VAL A 29 28.14 10.20 -25.56
N LEU A 30 28.45 11.32 -24.91
CA LEU A 30 27.69 12.55 -25.05
C LEU A 30 28.07 13.19 -26.39
N GLY A 31 27.12 13.26 -27.30
CA GLY A 31 27.20 14.13 -28.48
C GLY A 31 27.11 15.58 -28.02
N GLU A 32 28.14 16.33 -28.37
CA GLU A 32 28.24 17.79 -28.31
C GLU A 32 27.21 18.42 -29.26
N ASP A 33 26.40 19.34 -28.76
CA ASP A 33 25.79 20.43 -29.53
C ASP A 33 26.09 21.71 -28.71
N SER A 34 27.28 22.30 -28.90
CA SER A 34 27.55 23.47 -29.76
C SER A 34 26.88 24.75 -29.27
N ASP A 35 27.71 25.60 -28.65
CA ASP A 35 27.52 27.03 -28.44
C ASP A 35 27.39 27.78 -29.78
N GLU A 36 26.72 28.94 -29.79
CA GLU A 36 27.31 30.25 -30.17
C GLU A 36 26.27 31.39 -30.31
N ASP A 37 26.80 32.61 -30.13
CA ASP A 37 26.31 33.98 -30.39
C ASP A 37 25.57 34.71 -29.25
N ASP A 38 26.21 35.57 -28.43
CA ASP A 38 26.93 36.86 -28.61
C ASP A 38 26.07 38.14 -28.47
N ASP A 39 26.75 39.14 -27.91
CA ASP A 39 26.48 40.58 -27.85
C ASP A 39 25.49 41.13 -26.79
N ASP A 40 25.68 42.28 -26.16
CA ASP A 40 26.80 43.21 -25.96
C ASP A 40 26.24 44.35 -25.05
N ASP A 41 27.08 44.86 -24.16
CA ASP A 41 27.19 46.18 -23.53
C ASP A 41 25.99 47.09 -23.15
N GLY A 42 26.12 47.72 -21.97
CA GLY A 42 25.22 48.79 -21.51
C GLY A 42 25.59 49.46 -20.18
N GLU A 43 26.75 50.10 -20.14
CA GLU A 43 27.35 50.98 -19.13
C GLU A 43 26.41 52.03 -18.47
N GLY A 44 26.66 52.46 -17.22
CA GLY A 44 26.00 53.66 -16.69
C GLY A 44 26.10 54.04 -15.19
N GLY A 45 27.30 54.37 -14.70
CA GLY A 45 27.56 55.62 -13.94
C GLY A 45 26.91 55.93 -12.57
N ALA A 46 27.73 55.77 -11.52
CA ALA A 46 28.17 56.81 -10.55
C ALA A 46 27.23 57.42 -9.46
N THR A 47 27.60 57.08 -8.21
CA THR A 47 27.84 57.92 -7.00
C THR A 47 26.75 58.80 -6.37
N ALA A 48 26.49 58.57 -5.07
CA ALA A 48 26.60 59.59 -4.03
C ALA A 48 26.75 58.98 -2.62
N THR A 49 27.84 59.34 -1.96
CA THR A 49 28.22 58.99 -0.58
C THR A 49 27.49 59.86 0.44
N LEU A 50 26.88 59.27 1.47
CA LEU A 50 26.60 59.95 2.74
C LEU A 50 26.87 59.00 3.92
N LEU A 51 27.90 59.33 4.69
CA LEU A 51 28.23 58.72 5.98
C LEU A 51 27.46 59.43 7.09
N VAL A 52 26.61 58.71 7.84
CA VAL A 52 26.27 59.03 9.24
C VAL A 52 26.12 57.74 10.03
N SER A 53 26.77 57.72 11.20
CA SER A 53 27.03 56.56 12.05
C SER A 53 25.85 56.14 12.95
N LYS A 54 25.79 54.82 13.18
CA LYS A 54 25.27 54.07 14.36
C LYS A 54 23.84 54.35 14.86
N ALA A 55 22.94 53.39 14.60
CA ALA A 55 22.23 52.62 15.63
C ALA A 55 21.56 51.40 14.99
N ALA A 56 21.81 50.20 15.51
CA ALA A 56 21.13 48.98 15.07
C ALA A 56 19.71 48.91 15.65
N PRO A 57 18.73 48.49 14.82
CA PRO A 57 17.76 47.54 15.30
C PRO A 57 17.63 46.34 14.35
N ILE A 58 17.56 45.18 14.99
CA ILE A 58 17.30 43.86 14.43
C ILE A 58 16.05 43.90 13.55
N ARG A 59 16.19 43.57 12.26
CA ARG A 59 15.05 43.23 11.39
C ARG A 59 15.04 41.72 11.18
N VAL A 60 13.98 41.11 11.66
CA VAL A 60 13.56 39.74 11.35
C VAL A 60 13.37 39.67 9.83
N ALA A 61 14.21 38.89 9.15
CA ALA A 61 13.98 38.51 7.77
C ALA A 61 12.92 37.41 7.77
N THR A 62 11.72 37.74 7.30
CA THR A 62 10.77 36.76 6.77
C THR A 62 11.31 36.27 5.44
N SER A 63 11.98 35.12 5.46
CA SER A 63 12.21 34.32 4.27
C SER A 63 10.98 33.45 4.03
N GLU A 64 10.20 33.79 3.01
CA GLU A 64 9.27 32.87 2.37
C GLU A 64 10.09 31.76 1.69
N GLU A 65 10.44 30.72 2.44
CA GLU A 65 10.88 29.46 1.85
C GLU A 65 9.63 28.71 1.38
N GLN A 66 9.46 28.65 0.06
CA GLN A 66 8.58 27.67 -0.58
C GLN A 66 9.02 26.28 -0.14
N VAL A 67 8.18 25.62 0.66
CA VAL A 67 8.36 24.21 1.03
C VAL A 67 8.16 23.36 -0.21
N THR A 68 9.23 23.08 -0.95
CA THR A 68 9.26 22.01 -1.93
C THR A 68 9.19 20.68 -1.18
N PHE A 69 8.01 20.05 -1.18
CA PHE A 69 7.85 18.71 -0.62
C PHE A 69 8.55 17.69 -1.52
N ASP A 70 9.51 16.98 -0.93
CA ASP A 70 10.20 15.84 -1.51
C ASP A 70 9.19 14.74 -1.87
N PRO A 71 9.29 14.08 -3.05
CA PRO A 71 8.45 12.92 -3.35
C PRO A 71 8.66 11.84 -2.29
N THR A 72 7.56 11.24 -1.83
CA THR A 72 7.59 10.07 -0.94
C THR A 72 8.59 9.02 -1.44
N PRO A 73 9.38 8.39 -0.56
CA PRO A 73 10.37 7.40 -0.94
C PRO A 73 9.72 6.25 -1.72
N ASP A 74 10.39 5.83 -2.80
CA ASP A 74 10.00 4.64 -3.56
C ASP A 74 10.28 3.39 -2.71
N LEU A 75 9.22 2.87 -2.08
CA LEU A 75 9.27 1.70 -1.20
C LEU A 75 9.55 0.39 -1.95
N PHE A 76 9.54 0.40 -3.28
CA PHE A 76 9.63 -0.80 -4.12
C PHE A 76 10.88 -0.84 -4.98
N ARG A 77 11.80 0.12 -4.83
CA ARG A 77 13.11 0.03 -5.46
C ARG A 77 13.88 -1.13 -4.81
N PRO A 78 14.29 -2.17 -5.57
CA PRO A 78 15.12 -3.22 -4.99
C PRO A 78 16.42 -2.62 -4.45
N PRO A 79 16.90 -3.06 -3.28
CA PRO A 79 18.24 -2.70 -2.82
C PRO A 79 19.23 -3.16 -3.89
N SER A 80 20.11 -2.25 -4.33
CA SER A 80 21.19 -2.65 -5.23
C SER A 80 21.99 -3.78 -4.58
N PRO A 81 22.38 -4.83 -5.34
CA PRO A 81 23.10 -5.96 -4.77
C PRO A 81 24.32 -5.44 -4.03
N SER A 82 24.42 -5.81 -2.76
CA SER A 82 25.57 -5.49 -1.92
C SER A 82 26.82 -6.00 -2.63
N THR A 83 27.74 -5.11 -2.97
CA THR A 83 29.03 -5.47 -3.55
C THR A 83 29.74 -6.40 -2.57
N SER A 84 29.79 -7.68 -2.90
CA SER A 84 30.56 -8.69 -2.18
C SER A 84 32.04 -8.28 -2.15
N ASN A 85 32.67 -8.40 -0.97
CA ASN A 85 34.08 -8.15 -0.77
C ASN A 85 34.95 -8.90 -1.81
N PRO A 86 35.95 -8.26 -2.44
CA PRO A 86 36.73 -8.85 -3.54
C PRO A 86 37.81 -9.86 -3.10
N LEU A 87 37.58 -10.63 -2.03
CA LEU A 87 38.61 -11.50 -1.43
C LEU A 87 38.19 -12.95 -1.14
N ASP A 88 37.01 -13.38 -1.60
CA ASP A 88 36.61 -14.79 -1.48
C ASP A 88 36.92 -15.56 -2.78
N THR A 89 38.00 -16.34 -2.77
CA THR A 89 38.47 -17.17 -3.89
C THR A 89 37.92 -18.59 -3.78
N SER A 90 36.61 -18.69 -3.57
CA SER A 90 35.87 -19.95 -3.62
C SER A 90 35.13 -20.03 -4.96
N PRO A 91 35.25 -21.11 -5.76
CA PRO A 91 34.50 -21.23 -7.01
C PRO A 91 33.00 -21.22 -6.68
N PRO A 92 32.17 -20.39 -7.35
CA PRO A 92 30.75 -20.35 -7.07
C PRO A 92 30.16 -21.72 -7.44
N LEU A 93 29.54 -22.37 -6.45
CA LEU A 93 28.55 -23.39 -6.73
C LEU A 93 27.55 -22.75 -7.69
N LEU A 94 27.33 -23.38 -8.84
CA LEU A 94 26.33 -22.97 -9.84
C LEU A 94 24.94 -23.04 -9.19
N GLU A 95 24.58 -22.01 -8.44
CA GLU A 95 23.18 -21.75 -8.13
C GLU A 95 22.46 -21.53 -9.46
N PRO A 96 21.29 -22.18 -9.68
CA PRO A 96 20.52 -21.94 -10.88
C PRO A 96 20.26 -20.42 -11.02
N PRO A 97 20.24 -19.88 -12.24
CA PRO A 97 20.02 -18.46 -12.45
C PRO A 97 18.71 -18.05 -11.77
N PHE A 98 18.80 -17.13 -10.81
CA PHE A 98 17.66 -16.55 -10.13
C PHE A 98 16.78 -15.83 -11.16
N ASP A 99 15.57 -16.34 -11.41
CA ASP A 99 14.58 -15.65 -12.23
C ASP A 99 13.74 -14.73 -11.32
N PRO A 100 13.90 -13.40 -11.44
CA PRO A 100 13.18 -12.46 -10.59
C PRO A 100 11.66 -12.55 -10.75
N TYR A 101 11.16 -12.97 -11.92
CA TYR A 101 9.73 -13.12 -12.16
C TYR A 101 9.15 -14.38 -11.51
N GLU A 102 9.94 -15.46 -11.46
CA GLU A 102 9.56 -16.66 -10.72
C GLU A 102 9.43 -16.33 -9.23
N ALA A 103 10.44 -15.65 -8.66
CA ALA A 103 10.41 -15.21 -7.27
C ALA A 103 9.22 -14.27 -6.96
N GLU A 104 8.90 -13.33 -7.84
CA GLU A 104 7.74 -12.45 -7.67
C GLU A 104 6.42 -13.23 -7.75
N VAL A 105 6.32 -14.25 -8.61
CA VAL A 105 5.13 -15.11 -8.67
C VAL A 105 5.01 -15.96 -7.41
N GLU A 106 6.10 -16.51 -6.88
CA GLU A 106 6.07 -17.21 -5.60
C GLU A 106 5.71 -16.28 -4.42
N GLU A 107 6.22 -15.05 -4.41
CA GLU A 107 5.87 -14.04 -3.41
C GLU A 107 4.38 -13.70 -3.49
N VAL A 108 3.88 -13.33 -4.67
CA VAL A 108 2.52 -12.83 -4.83
C VAL A 108 1.50 -13.98 -4.85
N PHE A 109 1.63 -14.91 -5.79
CA PHE A 109 0.67 -16.01 -5.91
C PHE A 109 0.84 -17.03 -4.79
N GLY A 110 2.06 -17.33 -4.38
CA GLY A 110 2.30 -18.26 -3.27
C GLY A 110 1.82 -17.71 -1.94
N LYS A 111 2.36 -16.56 -1.49
CA LYS A 111 2.04 -16.06 -0.15
C LYS A 111 0.63 -15.48 -0.05
N TYR A 112 0.15 -14.68 -1.01
CA TYR A 112 -1.18 -14.09 -0.89
C TYR A 112 -2.28 -15.08 -1.26
N TYR A 113 -2.13 -15.78 -2.39
CA TYR A 113 -3.23 -16.57 -2.96
C TYR A 113 -3.13 -18.07 -2.72
N GLY A 114 -2.00 -18.56 -2.20
CA GLY A 114 -1.83 -19.98 -1.88
C GLY A 114 -1.47 -20.85 -3.08
N PHE A 115 -0.82 -20.29 -4.10
CA PHE A 115 -0.23 -21.10 -5.17
C PHE A 115 0.87 -21.99 -4.60
N CYS A 116 0.80 -23.29 -4.88
CA CYS A 116 1.79 -24.27 -4.49
C CYS A 116 2.40 -24.86 -5.76
N PRO A 117 3.68 -24.52 -6.08
CA PRO A 117 4.34 -25.10 -7.25
C PRO A 117 4.44 -26.62 -7.07
N PRO A 118 4.15 -27.41 -8.11
CA PRO A 118 4.14 -28.86 -8.03
C PRO A 118 5.57 -29.42 -8.05
N VAL A 119 5.71 -30.71 -7.74
CA VAL A 119 7.00 -31.40 -7.85
C VAL A 119 7.45 -31.37 -9.31
N PRO A 120 8.73 -31.06 -9.60
CA PRO A 120 9.27 -31.16 -10.95
C PRO A 120 8.92 -32.51 -11.60
N GLY A 121 8.40 -32.47 -12.82
CA GLY A 121 7.94 -33.67 -13.55
C GLY A 121 6.47 -34.03 -13.35
N THR A 122 5.71 -33.27 -12.56
CA THR A 122 4.25 -33.45 -12.48
C THR A 122 3.61 -33.09 -13.84
N GLU A 123 2.89 -34.04 -14.43
CA GLU A 123 2.17 -33.82 -15.69
C GLU A 123 0.80 -33.18 -15.46
N PHE A 124 0.48 -32.16 -16.27
CA PHE A 124 -0.83 -31.53 -16.28
C PHE A 124 -1.50 -31.71 -17.64
N PRO A 125 -2.82 -31.97 -17.67
CA PRO A 125 -3.52 -32.35 -18.89
C PRO A 125 -3.64 -31.21 -19.92
N ASP A 126 -3.66 -29.95 -19.49
CA ASP A 126 -3.76 -28.79 -20.38
C ASP A 126 -3.00 -27.57 -19.83
N LEU A 127 -1.83 -27.31 -20.41
CA LEU A 127 -1.00 -26.13 -20.14
C LEU A 127 -1.15 -25.03 -21.20
N SER A 128 -2.10 -25.14 -22.14
CA SER A 128 -2.30 -24.13 -23.17
C SER A 128 -2.68 -22.78 -22.56
N ILE A 129 -2.02 -21.69 -22.93
CA ILE A 129 -2.32 -20.37 -22.37
C ILE A 129 -3.47 -19.75 -23.15
N THR A 130 -4.55 -19.39 -22.45
CA THR A 130 -5.60 -18.54 -23.02
C THR A 130 -5.27 -17.07 -22.80
N GLU A 131 -5.29 -16.25 -23.86
CA GLU A 131 -5.02 -14.81 -23.76
C GLU A 131 -6.00 -14.06 -22.82
N SER A 132 -7.19 -14.63 -22.61
CA SER A 132 -8.30 -14.03 -21.85
C SER A 132 -7.96 -13.69 -20.39
N SER A 133 -6.99 -14.37 -19.78
CA SER A 133 -6.55 -14.16 -18.39
C SER A 133 -5.20 -13.44 -18.27
N THR A 134 -4.58 -13.01 -19.38
CA THR A 134 -3.18 -12.50 -19.37
C THR A 134 -3.08 -11.19 -18.63
N ASP A 135 -3.99 -10.29 -18.97
CA ASP A 135 -4.15 -9.01 -18.28
C ASP A 135 -4.47 -9.22 -16.78
N ALA A 136 -5.25 -10.24 -16.41
CA ALA A 136 -5.55 -10.51 -15.00
C ALA A 136 -4.33 -10.99 -14.21
N PHE A 137 -3.53 -11.89 -14.79
CA PHE A 137 -2.32 -12.41 -14.16
C PHE A 137 -1.28 -11.32 -13.93
N LEU A 138 -0.96 -10.53 -14.96
CA LEU A 138 0.04 -9.46 -14.85
C LEU A 138 -0.40 -8.40 -13.83
N ARG A 139 -1.70 -8.06 -13.80
CA ARG A 139 -2.23 -7.11 -12.82
C ARG A 139 -2.21 -7.65 -11.40
N LEU A 140 -2.55 -8.93 -11.19
CA LEU A 140 -2.48 -9.57 -9.88
C LEU A 140 -1.05 -9.63 -9.35
N LEU A 141 -0.09 -9.93 -10.23
CA LEU A 141 1.35 -9.90 -9.95
C LEU A 141 1.86 -8.48 -9.64
N GLY A 142 1.12 -7.44 -10.04
CA GLY A 142 1.50 -6.06 -9.83
C GLY A 142 2.52 -5.54 -10.84
N LEU A 143 2.70 -6.22 -11.98
CA LEU A 143 3.55 -5.76 -13.07
C LEU A 143 2.81 -4.76 -13.96
N LEU A 144 3.58 -3.82 -14.52
CA LEU A 144 3.14 -3.03 -15.66
C LEU A 144 3.14 -3.91 -16.90
N ARG A 145 2.32 -3.53 -17.89
CA ARG A 145 2.26 -4.25 -19.16
C ARG A 145 3.47 -3.88 -20.00
N GLU A 146 4.63 -4.42 -19.64
CA GLU A 146 5.76 -4.56 -20.56
C GLU A 146 5.46 -5.70 -21.54
N ASP A 147 6.03 -5.66 -22.75
CA ASP A 147 5.76 -6.67 -23.77
C ASP A 147 6.27 -8.04 -23.26
N PRO A 148 5.38 -8.99 -22.89
CA PRO A 148 5.80 -10.24 -22.24
C PRO A 148 6.67 -11.11 -23.15
N SER A 149 6.66 -10.80 -24.45
CA SER A 149 7.31 -11.52 -25.54
C SER A 149 8.84 -11.58 -25.39
N ASP A 150 9.43 -10.58 -24.74
CA ASP A 150 10.89 -10.45 -24.61
C ASP A 150 11.46 -11.08 -23.34
N ILE A 151 10.59 -11.57 -22.43
CA ILE A 151 11.00 -12.07 -21.12
C ILE A 151 10.91 -13.61 -21.11
N PRO A 152 12.04 -14.34 -20.94
CA PRO A 152 12.08 -15.80 -20.99
C PRO A 152 11.10 -16.49 -20.05
N TYR A 153 10.86 -15.91 -18.86
CA TYR A 153 9.96 -16.44 -17.84
C TYR A 153 8.55 -16.75 -18.38
N PHE A 154 7.97 -15.89 -19.23
CA PHE A 154 6.60 -16.08 -19.71
C PHE A 154 6.43 -17.27 -20.67
N THR A 155 7.54 -17.88 -21.10
CA THR A 155 7.54 -19.15 -21.85
C THR A 155 7.83 -20.37 -20.98
N SER A 156 8.21 -20.16 -19.71
CA SER A 156 8.60 -21.21 -18.78
C SER A 156 7.43 -22.13 -18.38
N PRO A 157 7.72 -23.39 -17.98
CA PRO A 157 6.73 -24.27 -17.38
C PRO A 157 6.13 -23.69 -16.09
N HIS A 158 6.93 -22.99 -15.28
CA HIS A 158 6.46 -22.38 -14.03
C HIS A 158 5.36 -21.35 -14.30
N HIS A 159 5.56 -20.46 -15.28
CA HIS A 159 4.53 -19.51 -15.71
C HIS A 159 3.23 -20.20 -16.14
N GLN A 160 3.33 -21.24 -16.97
CA GLN A 160 2.17 -22.00 -17.45
C GLN A 160 1.38 -22.65 -16.30
N ILE A 161 2.08 -23.15 -15.28
CA ILE A 161 1.48 -23.78 -14.10
C ILE A 161 0.84 -22.74 -13.17
N ALA A 162 1.53 -21.64 -12.88
CA ALA A 162 0.96 -20.53 -12.11
C ALA A 162 -0.28 -19.95 -12.81
N ARG A 163 -0.28 -19.97 -14.15
CA ARG A 163 -1.44 -19.58 -14.94
C ARG A 163 -2.58 -20.59 -14.87
N LEU A 164 -2.28 -21.88 -14.93
CA LEU A 164 -3.28 -22.93 -14.73
C LEU A 164 -3.97 -22.80 -13.36
N PHE A 165 -3.25 -22.40 -12.31
CA PHE A 165 -3.83 -22.08 -10.99
C PHE A 165 -4.86 -20.94 -11.08
N LEU A 166 -4.51 -19.81 -11.69
CA LEU A 166 -5.44 -18.69 -11.92
C LEU A 166 -6.66 -19.13 -12.73
N ASP A 167 -6.44 -19.79 -13.87
CA ASP A 167 -7.50 -20.21 -14.80
C ASP A 167 -8.45 -21.24 -14.18
N SER A 168 -7.93 -22.14 -13.33
CA SER A 168 -8.72 -23.08 -12.52
C SER A 168 -9.64 -22.34 -11.55
N ALA A 169 -9.12 -21.33 -10.85
CA ALA A 169 -9.85 -20.57 -9.84
C ALA A 169 -10.97 -19.70 -10.44
N ILE A 170 -10.80 -19.21 -11.68
CA ILE A 170 -11.83 -18.43 -12.38
C ILE A 170 -12.74 -19.28 -13.30
N GLY A 171 -12.54 -20.60 -13.34
CA GLY A 171 -13.37 -21.55 -14.07
C GLY A 171 -13.16 -21.56 -15.59
N ILE A 172 -12.01 -21.07 -16.08
CA ILE A 172 -11.61 -21.22 -17.49
C ILE A 172 -11.13 -22.65 -17.74
N LYS A 173 -10.39 -23.22 -16.78
CA LYS A 173 -9.85 -24.59 -16.86
C LYS A 173 -10.38 -25.48 -15.72
N PRO A 174 -10.29 -26.82 -15.86
CA PRO A 174 -10.65 -27.75 -14.79
C PRO A 174 -9.85 -27.48 -13.52
N SER A 175 -10.49 -27.68 -12.36
CA SER A 175 -9.86 -27.44 -11.06
C SER A 175 -8.65 -28.35 -10.84
N THR A 176 -7.49 -27.74 -10.64
CA THR A 176 -6.25 -28.47 -10.33
C THR A 176 -5.90 -28.31 -8.86
N SER A 177 -6.50 -29.16 -8.00
CA SER A 177 -6.48 -28.99 -6.54
C SER A 177 -5.07 -29.00 -5.92
N SER A 178 -4.12 -29.73 -6.51
CA SER A 178 -2.74 -29.84 -6.01
C SER A 178 -1.95 -28.53 -6.11
N LEU A 179 -2.38 -27.58 -6.95
CA LEU A 179 -1.73 -26.28 -7.12
C LEU A 179 -2.16 -25.25 -6.07
N SER A 180 -3.10 -25.59 -5.19
CA SER A 180 -3.58 -24.70 -4.14
C SER A 180 -3.27 -25.27 -2.77
N ASP A 181 -2.58 -24.50 -1.94
CA ASP A 181 -2.33 -24.83 -0.54
C ASP A 181 -3.59 -24.89 0.34
N LEU A 182 -4.73 -24.47 -0.21
CA LEU A 182 -6.04 -24.61 0.40
C LEU A 182 -6.56 -26.05 0.38
N ASN A 183 -5.85 -26.94 -0.33
CA ASN A 183 -6.20 -28.34 -0.48
C ASN A 183 -5.11 -29.26 0.07
N ASP A 184 -5.54 -30.37 0.68
CA ASP A 184 -4.67 -31.36 1.30
C ASP A 184 -3.85 -32.19 0.31
N SER A 185 -4.23 -32.17 -0.98
CA SER A 185 -3.45 -32.77 -2.05
C SER A 185 -2.25 -31.93 -2.49
N SER A 186 -2.11 -30.70 -1.99
CA SER A 186 -0.92 -29.87 -2.25
C SER A 186 0.28 -30.36 -1.44
N LEU A 187 1.48 -29.94 -1.85
CA LEU A 187 2.72 -30.34 -1.18
C LEU A 187 2.90 -29.70 0.20
N SER A 188 2.34 -28.50 0.37
CA SER A 188 2.43 -27.74 1.61
C SER A 188 1.07 -27.11 1.94
N PRO A 189 0.08 -27.90 2.42
CA PRO A 189 -1.22 -27.36 2.76
C PRO A 189 -1.12 -26.35 3.90
N VAL A 190 -1.74 -25.18 3.74
CA VAL A 190 -1.66 -24.07 4.71
C VAL A 190 -2.20 -24.44 6.08
N ARG A 191 -3.16 -25.38 6.13
CA ARG A 191 -3.76 -25.86 7.38
C ARG A 191 -2.78 -26.64 8.28
N LEU A 192 -1.64 -27.05 7.75
CA LEU A 192 -0.60 -27.74 8.51
C LEU A 192 0.48 -26.79 9.02
N LEU A 193 0.40 -25.50 8.68
CA LEU A 193 1.37 -24.51 9.16
C LEU A 193 1.09 -24.16 10.64
N PRO A 194 2.13 -23.98 11.48
CA PRO A 194 1.95 -23.78 12.92
C PRO A 194 1.06 -22.60 13.33
N ARG A 195 0.98 -21.57 12.49
CA ARG A 195 0.16 -20.39 12.78
C ARG A 195 -1.32 -20.58 12.48
N PHE A 196 -1.69 -21.59 11.70
CA PHE A 196 -3.07 -21.81 11.29
C PHE A 196 -3.97 -22.11 12.49
N ASP A 197 -3.47 -22.92 13.43
CA ASP A 197 -4.18 -23.30 14.66
C ASP A 197 -4.49 -22.11 15.58
N ASN A 198 -3.79 -20.98 15.40
CA ASN A 198 -3.99 -19.77 16.20
C ASN A 198 -5.13 -18.89 15.66
N ILE A 199 -5.75 -19.22 14.53
CA ILE A 199 -6.83 -18.42 13.95
C ILE A 199 -8.14 -18.69 14.71
N VAL A 200 -8.69 -17.65 15.33
CA VAL A 200 -9.99 -17.67 16.00
C VAL A 200 -10.98 -16.78 15.25
N PRO A 201 -11.96 -17.36 14.53
CA PRO A 201 -13.00 -16.58 13.87
C PRO A 201 -14.00 -16.03 14.88
N LEU A 202 -14.22 -14.72 14.83
CA LEU A 202 -15.14 -14.01 15.70
C LEU A 202 -16.29 -13.41 14.90
N ASN A 203 -17.51 -13.86 15.18
CA ASN A 203 -18.72 -13.36 14.54
C ASN A 203 -19.12 -11.98 15.11
N LEU A 204 -19.35 -11.02 14.21
CA LEU A 204 -19.72 -9.64 14.52
C LEU A 204 -21.15 -9.26 14.09
N GLN A 205 -21.93 -10.18 13.50
CA GLN A 205 -23.27 -9.89 12.95
C GLN A 205 -24.27 -9.36 13.98
N SER A 206 -24.18 -9.80 15.23
CA SER A 206 -25.07 -9.38 16.32
C SER A 206 -24.67 -8.06 16.95
N ARG A 207 -23.60 -7.41 16.47
CA ARG A 207 -23.00 -6.26 17.14
C ARG A 207 -23.46 -4.95 16.53
N PRO A 208 -23.69 -3.91 17.35
CA PRO A 208 -24.00 -2.59 16.85
C PRO A 208 -22.82 -2.07 16.03
N GLN A 209 -23.07 -1.78 14.75
CA GLN A 209 -22.11 -1.08 13.91
C GLN A 209 -22.12 0.40 14.29
N ASN A 210 -20.93 1.00 14.36
CA ASN A 210 -20.82 2.44 14.52
C ASN A 210 -21.09 3.11 13.16
N PRO A 211 -22.19 3.85 12.99
CA PRO A 211 -22.53 4.46 11.71
C PRO A 211 -21.54 5.54 11.27
N ALA A 212 -20.71 6.05 12.19
CA ALA A 212 -19.66 7.01 11.87
C ALA A 212 -18.45 6.36 11.20
N CYS A 213 -18.28 5.03 11.29
CA CYS A 213 -17.09 4.32 10.82
C CYS A 213 -17.39 3.34 9.68
N LEU A 214 -16.41 3.12 8.80
CA LEU A 214 -16.51 2.16 7.69
C LEU A 214 -16.08 0.74 8.08
N ASP A 215 -16.39 0.30 9.29
CA ASP A 215 -15.99 -1.03 9.78
C ASP A 215 -17.03 -2.08 9.38
N SER A 216 -17.08 -2.37 8.08
CA SER A 216 -18.04 -3.30 7.49
C SER A 216 -17.45 -4.71 7.36
N GLY A 217 -17.69 -5.55 8.36
CA GLY A 217 -17.30 -6.96 8.30
C GLY A 217 -18.08 -7.81 9.32
N ASN A 218 -18.54 -8.98 8.87
CA ASN A 218 -19.34 -9.90 9.69
C ASN A 218 -18.48 -10.88 10.49
N LEU A 219 -17.24 -11.09 10.07
CA LEU A 219 -16.32 -12.06 10.66
C LEU A 219 -14.94 -11.41 10.77
N LEU A 220 -14.34 -11.53 11.93
CA LEU A 220 -12.99 -11.05 12.21
C LEU A 220 -12.12 -12.26 12.58
N TYR A 221 -11.01 -12.44 11.88
CA TYR A 221 -10.04 -13.48 12.18
C TYR A 221 -9.02 -12.92 13.16
N VAL A 222 -9.09 -13.37 14.42
CA VAL A 222 -8.19 -12.93 15.49
C VAL A 222 -7.13 -14.00 15.71
N PHE A 223 -5.87 -13.60 15.80
CA PHE A 223 -4.78 -14.53 16.11
C PHE A 223 -4.59 -14.63 17.62
N ASP A 224 -4.75 -15.84 18.14
CA ASP A 224 -4.57 -16.19 19.56
C ASP A 224 -3.33 -17.07 19.72
N PHE A 225 -2.15 -16.46 19.65
CA PHE A 225 -0.89 -17.18 19.78
C PHE A 225 -0.77 -17.79 21.18
N SER A 226 -0.36 -19.06 21.25
CA SER A 226 -0.19 -19.79 22.52
C SER A 226 0.86 -19.19 23.46
N GLN A 227 1.87 -18.51 22.89
CA GLN A 227 2.94 -17.81 23.62
C GLN A 227 3.05 -16.37 23.10
N PRO A 228 2.15 -15.46 23.51
CA PRO A 228 2.15 -14.11 22.99
C PRO A 228 3.37 -13.31 23.47
N CYS A 229 4.04 -12.61 22.57
CA CYS A 229 5.14 -11.68 22.94
C CYS A 229 4.65 -10.25 23.21
N VAL A 230 3.37 -9.98 22.91
CA VAL A 230 2.74 -8.66 23.02
C VAL A 230 1.41 -8.73 23.78
N PRO A 231 0.96 -7.63 24.41
CA PRO A 231 -0.29 -7.60 25.15
C PRO A 231 -1.54 -7.46 24.26
N TRP A 232 -1.36 -7.18 22.97
CA TRP A 232 -2.43 -6.96 21.99
C TRP A 232 -2.61 -8.17 21.08
N LYS A 233 -3.77 -8.27 20.41
CA LYS A 233 -4.04 -9.32 19.42
C LYS A 233 -4.03 -8.76 18.00
N LEU A 234 -3.40 -9.49 17.10
CA LEU A 234 -3.47 -9.23 15.66
C LEU A 234 -4.82 -9.72 15.13
N ALA A 235 -5.46 -8.96 14.25
CA ALA A 235 -6.67 -9.44 13.58
C ALA A 235 -6.82 -8.88 12.15
N THR A 236 -7.67 -9.52 11.34
CA THR A 236 -8.02 -9.03 10.00
C THR A 236 -9.43 -9.47 9.60
N PHE A 237 -10.08 -8.69 8.74
CA PHE A 237 -11.36 -9.05 8.13
C PHE A 237 -11.20 -9.97 6.91
N SER A 238 -10.01 -10.00 6.31
CA SER A 238 -9.75 -10.74 5.09
C SER A 238 -9.28 -12.16 5.40
N PRO A 239 -9.98 -13.22 4.95
CA PRO A 239 -9.51 -14.59 5.10
C PRO A 239 -8.23 -14.84 4.27
N ILE A 240 -8.06 -14.12 3.16
CA ILE A 240 -6.83 -14.17 2.35
C ILE A 240 -5.65 -13.68 3.20
N THR A 241 -5.82 -12.55 3.90
CA THR A 241 -4.79 -11.98 4.77
C THR A 241 -4.52 -12.87 5.98
N ALA A 242 -5.54 -13.53 6.54
CA ALA A 242 -5.33 -14.49 7.63
C ALA A 242 -4.43 -15.67 7.21
N LEU A 243 -4.65 -16.23 6.02
CA LEU A 243 -3.79 -17.30 5.50
C LEU A 243 -2.42 -16.79 5.04
N PHE A 244 -2.35 -15.57 4.50
CA PHE A 244 -1.07 -14.90 4.24
C PHE A 244 -0.20 -14.82 5.50
N ILE A 245 -0.77 -14.42 6.65
CA ILE A 245 -0.04 -14.38 7.93
C ILE A 245 0.49 -15.77 8.32
N CYS A 246 -0.24 -16.84 8.00
CA CYS A 246 0.19 -18.21 8.26
C CYS A 246 1.40 -18.62 7.41
N ARG A 247 1.51 -18.07 6.20
CA ARG A 247 2.59 -18.35 5.24
C ARG A 247 3.85 -17.51 5.46
N LEU A 248 3.81 -16.52 6.35
CA LEU A 248 5.00 -15.75 6.73
C LEU A 248 6.01 -16.63 7.48
N PRO A 249 7.33 -16.30 7.46
CA PRO A 249 8.35 -17.10 8.13
C PRO A 249 8.00 -17.35 9.60
N PRO A 250 8.12 -18.60 10.10
CA PRO A 250 7.61 -19.00 11.42
C PRO A 250 8.21 -18.21 12.60
N GLU A 251 9.42 -17.68 12.44
CA GLU A 251 10.13 -16.86 13.41
C GLU A 251 9.58 -15.43 13.56
N TYR A 252 8.70 -14.98 12.65
CA TYR A 252 8.10 -13.66 12.77
C TYR A 252 7.23 -13.58 14.04
N THR A 253 7.59 -12.64 14.90
CA THR A 253 6.75 -12.22 16.04
C THR A 253 5.53 -11.46 15.56
N GLU A 254 4.54 -11.28 16.43
CA GLU A 254 3.33 -10.48 16.17
C GLU A 254 3.69 -9.07 15.68
N THR A 255 4.70 -8.45 16.30
CA THR A 255 5.19 -7.13 15.92
C THR A 255 5.84 -7.16 14.53
N SER A 256 6.67 -8.16 14.24
CA SER A 256 7.28 -8.35 12.90
C SER A 256 6.22 -8.56 11.82
N ILE A 257 5.14 -9.29 12.13
CA ILE A 257 3.99 -9.47 11.23
C ILE A 257 3.30 -8.12 11.01
N ALA A 258 2.99 -7.36 12.06
CA ALA A 258 2.37 -6.05 11.92
C ALA A 258 3.20 -5.09 11.05
N PHE A 259 4.53 -5.07 11.23
CA PHE A 259 5.44 -4.31 10.39
C PHE A 259 5.43 -4.78 8.94
N HIS A 260 5.44 -6.09 8.71
CA HIS A 260 5.39 -6.65 7.37
C HIS A 260 4.08 -6.28 6.63
N LEU A 261 2.94 -6.31 7.34
CA LEU A 261 1.63 -5.94 6.79
C LEU A 261 1.56 -4.45 6.46
N VAL A 262 2.01 -3.58 7.37
CA VAL A 262 1.98 -2.12 7.11
C VAL A 262 2.96 -1.72 6.01
N GLN A 263 4.13 -2.35 5.87
CA GLN A 263 5.05 -2.02 4.78
C GLN A 263 4.45 -2.31 3.39
N ARG A 264 3.51 -3.26 3.30
CA ARG A 264 2.83 -3.66 2.06
C ARG A 264 1.43 -3.07 1.92
N GLY A 265 1.03 -2.16 2.81
CA GLY A 265 -0.31 -1.57 2.82
C GLY A 265 -1.43 -2.61 2.93
N ILE A 266 -1.19 -3.72 3.63
CA ILE A 266 -2.19 -4.78 3.85
C ILE A 266 -3.09 -4.36 5.02
N PRO A 267 -4.43 -4.43 4.90
CA PRO A 267 -5.34 -4.11 6.00
C PRO A 267 -5.26 -5.11 7.17
N PHE A 268 -5.09 -4.58 8.39
CA PHE A 268 -5.10 -5.37 9.62
C PHE A 268 -5.58 -4.53 10.81
N ARG A 269 -5.67 -5.19 11.98
CA ARG A 269 -6.13 -4.63 13.25
C ARG A 269 -5.13 -4.99 14.34
N VAL A 270 -4.95 -4.07 15.28
CA VAL A 270 -4.11 -4.25 16.47
C VAL A 270 -4.98 -3.95 17.67
N LEU A 271 -5.50 -5.02 18.28
CA LEU A 271 -6.53 -4.95 19.30
C LEU A 271 -5.89 -5.01 20.68
N HIS A 272 -5.94 -3.91 21.42
CA HIS A 272 -5.39 -3.83 22.77
C HIS A 272 -6.44 -4.13 23.83
N PRO A 273 -6.04 -4.70 24.98
CA PRO A 273 -6.89 -4.70 26.15
C PRO A 273 -7.23 -3.27 26.59
N PRO A 274 -8.36 -3.05 27.28
CA PRO A 274 -8.74 -1.73 27.74
C PRO A 274 -7.63 -1.13 28.62
N PRO A 275 -7.28 0.15 28.43
CA PRO A 275 -6.24 0.78 29.24
C PRO A 275 -6.69 0.86 30.70
N HIS A 276 -5.75 0.62 31.61
CA HIS A 276 -5.97 0.69 33.05
C HIS A 276 -6.36 2.10 33.53
N ILE A 277 -5.91 3.13 32.82
CA ILE A 277 -6.22 4.54 33.09
C ILE A 277 -6.87 5.13 31.84
N ARG A 278 -8.12 5.57 31.98
CA ARG A 278 -8.81 6.32 30.93
C ARG A 278 -8.21 7.72 30.89
N LYS A 279 -7.58 8.09 29.77
CA LYS A 279 -7.17 9.49 29.55
C LYS A 279 -8.43 10.37 29.56
N PRO A 280 -8.41 11.56 30.19
CA PRO A 280 -9.54 12.47 30.13
C PRO A 280 -9.87 12.78 28.68
N LEU A 281 -11.16 12.70 28.33
CA LEU A 281 -11.67 12.96 27.00
C LEU A 281 -11.46 14.44 26.69
N THR A 282 -10.47 14.78 25.86
CA THR A 282 -10.49 16.05 25.14
C THR A 282 -11.60 15.96 24.09
N ALA A 283 -12.41 17.02 23.91
CA ALA A 283 -13.44 17.01 22.89
C ALA A 283 -12.85 16.62 21.52
N ALA A 284 -13.47 15.65 20.85
CA ALA A 284 -13.06 15.25 19.51
C ALA A 284 -13.14 16.45 18.56
N LEU A 285 -12.12 16.64 17.72
CA LEU A 285 -12.18 17.66 16.68
C LEU A 285 -13.27 17.26 15.68
N SER A 286 -14.28 18.11 15.52
CA SER A 286 -15.30 17.90 14.49
C SER A 286 -14.75 18.38 13.16
N PHE A 287 -14.49 17.44 12.25
CA PHE A 287 -14.11 17.76 10.89
C PHE A 287 -15.33 17.93 10.00
N MET A 288 -15.24 18.84 9.04
CA MET A 288 -16.28 19.11 8.03
C MET A 288 -15.65 19.06 6.64
N LEU A 289 -16.39 18.54 5.67
CA LEU A 289 -15.94 18.54 4.29
C LEU A 289 -15.93 19.96 3.72
N PRO A 290 -14.86 20.39 3.04
CA PRO A 290 -14.85 21.65 2.33
C PRO A 290 -15.94 21.68 1.25
N VAL A 291 -16.60 22.82 1.12
CA VAL A 291 -17.67 23.04 0.15
C VAL A 291 -17.15 23.85 -1.04
N ARG A 292 -17.57 23.46 -2.25
CA ARG A 292 -17.32 24.19 -3.50
C ARG A 292 -18.60 24.30 -4.32
N GLN A 293 -18.64 25.25 -5.25
CA GLN A 293 -19.73 25.32 -6.23
C GLN A 293 -19.69 24.09 -7.17
N TRP A 294 -20.85 23.72 -7.72
CA TRP A 294 -21.01 22.51 -8.54
C TRP A 294 -20.06 22.45 -9.74
N ASP A 295 -19.89 23.59 -10.40
CA ASP A 295 -19.09 23.85 -11.59
C ASP A 295 -17.71 24.44 -11.27
N HIS A 296 -17.30 24.44 -9.99
CA HIS A 296 -15.97 24.86 -9.58
C HIS A 296 -14.88 24.08 -10.33
N GLN A 297 -13.94 24.81 -10.92
CA GLN A 297 -12.73 24.24 -11.50
C GLN A 297 -11.65 24.28 -10.43
N PHE A 298 -11.19 23.10 -10.02
CA PHE A 298 -10.21 22.98 -8.95
C PHE A 298 -8.84 23.41 -9.45
N THR A 299 -8.18 24.25 -8.67
CA THR A 299 -6.86 24.79 -8.99
C THR A 299 -5.76 24.07 -8.22
N LYS A 300 -4.51 24.45 -8.48
CA LYS A 300 -3.36 23.99 -7.71
C LYS A 300 -3.49 24.36 -6.23
N GLU A 301 -3.99 25.56 -5.94
CA GLU A 301 -4.20 26.04 -4.57
C GLU A 301 -5.24 25.19 -3.83
N ASP A 302 -6.28 24.69 -4.51
CA ASP A 302 -7.23 23.74 -3.90
C ASP A 302 -6.52 22.44 -3.51
N TYR A 303 -5.60 21.94 -4.36
CA TYR A 303 -4.83 20.74 -4.06
C TYR A 303 -3.85 20.96 -2.91
N GLU A 304 -3.14 22.08 -2.89
CA GLU A 304 -2.24 22.47 -1.79
C GLU A 304 -3.03 22.61 -0.46
N SER A 305 -4.23 23.21 -0.50
CA SER A 305 -5.14 23.29 0.64
C SER A 305 -5.58 21.89 1.11
N TYR A 306 -5.87 20.97 0.19
CA TYR A 306 -6.15 19.58 0.53
C TYR A 306 -4.94 18.92 1.23
N LEU A 307 -3.73 19.09 0.71
CA LEU A 307 -2.52 18.50 1.32
C LEU A 307 -2.33 19.00 2.76
N HIS A 308 -2.52 20.29 2.99
CA HIS A 308 -2.48 20.87 4.34
C HIS A 308 -3.54 20.23 5.26
N ASN A 309 -4.79 20.15 4.81
CA ASN A 309 -5.87 19.56 5.58
C ASN A 309 -5.62 18.07 5.88
N ARG A 310 -5.11 17.31 4.90
CA ARG A 310 -4.74 15.90 5.09
C ARG A 310 -3.67 15.76 6.18
N THR A 311 -2.63 16.59 6.17
CA THR A 311 -1.58 16.57 7.19
C THR A 311 -2.15 16.89 8.58
N MET A 312 -3.06 17.86 8.69
CA MET A 312 -3.73 18.19 9.95
C MET A 312 -4.60 17.05 10.49
N VAL A 313 -5.33 16.36 9.61
CA VAL A 313 -6.12 15.17 9.96
C VAL A 313 -5.17 14.04 10.40
N LEU A 314 -4.16 13.70 9.61
CA LEU A 314 -3.21 12.62 9.93
C LEU A 314 -2.37 12.90 11.19
N GLY A 315 -2.20 14.17 11.56
CA GLY A 315 -1.56 14.57 12.81
C GLY A 315 -2.39 14.25 14.07
N GLN A 316 -3.65 13.83 13.93
CA GLN A 316 -4.45 13.41 15.09
C GLN A 316 -3.93 12.07 15.64
N PRO A 317 -3.87 11.88 16.97
CA PRO A 317 -3.27 10.69 17.57
C PRO A 317 -3.94 9.36 17.21
N HIS A 318 -5.25 9.31 16.97
CA HIS A 318 -5.90 8.04 16.59
C HIS A 318 -5.60 7.62 15.15
N MET A 319 -5.00 8.50 14.33
CA MET A 319 -4.83 8.27 12.90
C MET A 319 -3.76 7.25 12.52
N GLN A 320 -3.07 6.64 13.49
CA GLN A 320 -2.36 5.38 13.25
C GLN A 320 -3.32 4.29 12.70
N ALA A 321 -4.63 4.45 12.91
CA ALA A 321 -5.67 3.67 12.22
C ALA A 321 -5.62 3.75 10.69
N ALA A 322 -5.22 4.89 10.10
CA ALA A 322 -5.12 5.05 8.64
C ALA A 322 -4.06 4.14 8.03
N LEU A 323 -2.93 3.93 8.71
CA LEU A 323 -1.89 3.00 8.27
C LEU A 323 -2.39 1.55 8.31
N ARG A 324 -3.03 1.15 9.43
CA ARG A 324 -3.58 -0.20 9.62
C ARG A 324 -4.74 -0.51 8.69
N ARG A 325 -5.44 0.51 8.20
CA ARG A 325 -6.52 0.36 7.20
C ARG A 325 -6.01 -0.19 5.87
N GLY A 326 -4.73 0.02 5.54
CA GLY A 326 -4.13 -0.46 4.29
C GLY A 326 -4.61 0.30 3.05
N GLY A 327 -4.26 -0.25 1.88
CA GLY A 327 -4.68 0.24 0.57
C GLY A 327 -4.35 1.72 0.34
N LEU A 328 -5.31 2.43 -0.27
CA LEU A 328 -5.13 3.82 -0.66
C LEU A 328 -4.96 4.78 0.52
N VAL A 329 -5.67 4.55 1.63
CA VAL A 329 -5.58 5.39 2.83
C VAL A 329 -4.19 5.28 3.44
N TRP A 330 -3.68 4.05 3.54
CA TRP A 330 -2.31 3.79 3.95
C TRP A 330 -1.30 4.54 3.07
N ARG A 331 -1.45 4.47 1.74
CA ARG A 331 -0.52 5.13 0.82
C ARG A 331 -0.51 6.65 1.01
N LEU A 332 -1.68 7.25 1.26
CA LEU A 332 -1.84 8.67 1.52
C LEU A 332 -1.31 9.09 2.90
N ALA A 333 -1.19 8.14 3.84
CA ALA A 333 -0.78 8.39 5.22
C ALA A 333 0.70 8.10 5.49
N ILE A 334 1.29 7.07 4.88
CA ILE A 334 2.62 6.56 5.24
C ILE A 334 3.74 7.60 5.07
N GLY A 335 3.65 8.46 4.06
CA GLY A 335 4.62 9.53 3.85
C GLY A 335 4.59 10.64 4.91
N VAL A 336 3.47 10.78 5.64
CA VAL A 336 3.32 11.79 6.70
C VAL A 336 3.62 11.20 8.07
N MET A 337 3.21 9.96 8.32
CA MET A 337 3.22 9.36 9.66
C MET A 337 4.40 8.42 9.92
N GLY A 338 5.05 7.91 8.87
CA GLY A 338 5.93 6.74 8.99
C GLY A 338 5.14 5.50 9.43
N PHE A 339 5.81 4.41 9.80
CA PHE A 339 5.16 3.18 10.26
C PHE A 339 5.65 2.64 11.60
N SER A 340 6.60 3.32 12.25
CA SER A 340 7.22 2.87 13.52
C SER A 340 6.21 2.67 14.66
N ASP A 341 5.13 3.45 14.68
CA ASP A 341 4.11 3.45 15.73
C ASP A 341 2.87 2.60 15.39
N VAL A 342 2.95 1.70 14.40
CA VAL A 342 1.78 0.96 13.91
C VAL A 342 1.12 0.08 14.98
N ALA A 343 1.89 -0.40 15.96
CA ALA A 343 1.40 -1.24 17.07
C ALA A 343 1.09 -0.44 18.35
N ARG A 344 1.14 0.90 18.29
CA ARG A 344 0.93 1.77 19.46
C ARG A 344 -0.42 1.52 20.10
N GLN A 345 -0.47 1.63 21.43
CA GLN A 345 -1.71 1.54 22.20
C GLN A 345 -2.74 2.56 21.71
N PRO A 346 -4.04 2.21 21.71
CA PRO A 346 -5.10 3.12 21.32
C PRO A 346 -5.15 4.33 22.24
N THR A 347 -5.40 5.47 21.64
CA THR A 347 -5.51 6.75 22.33
C THR A 347 -6.91 6.97 22.90
N LEU A 348 -7.93 6.30 22.32
CA LEU A 348 -9.34 6.45 22.65
C LEU A 348 -9.84 7.90 22.55
N TRP A 349 -9.17 8.72 21.72
CA TRP A 349 -9.55 10.12 21.50
C TRP A 349 -10.68 10.26 20.47
N GLY A 350 -10.61 9.47 19.39
CA GLY A 350 -11.60 9.49 18.33
C GLY A 350 -12.59 8.34 18.41
N GLU A 351 -13.03 7.90 17.24
CA GLU A 351 -13.83 6.69 17.11
C GLU A 351 -13.00 5.46 17.47
N THR A 352 -13.65 4.47 18.08
CA THR A 352 -13.01 3.22 18.48
C THR A 352 -13.71 2.02 17.87
N PHE A 353 -12.93 1.04 17.42
CA PHE A 353 -13.42 -0.27 17.05
C PHE A 353 -13.27 -1.23 18.23
N SER A 354 -14.34 -1.99 18.52
CA SER A 354 -14.34 -2.98 19.60
C SER A 354 -14.99 -4.29 19.13
N PRO A 355 -14.19 -5.35 18.93
CA PRO A 355 -14.70 -6.68 18.66
C PRO A 355 -15.04 -7.42 19.95
N GLY A 356 -15.14 -6.80 21.12
CA GLY A 356 -15.52 -7.49 22.37
C GLY A 356 -15.35 -6.60 23.59
N ALA A 357 -15.90 -7.02 24.73
CA ALA A 357 -15.81 -6.23 25.97
C ALA A 357 -14.37 -5.91 26.40
N ASN A 358 -13.38 -6.69 25.93
CA ASN A 358 -12.00 -6.65 26.43
C ASN A 358 -10.97 -6.28 25.36
N LEU A 359 -11.38 -5.87 24.16
CA LEU A 359 -10.45 -5.53 23.08
C LEU A 359 -10.92 -4.27 22.35
N PHE A 360 -9.99 -3.35 22.12
CA PHE A 360 -10.26 -2.05 21.52
C PHE A 360 -9.10 -1.60 20.63
N GLU A 361 -9.43 -0.82 19.61
CA GLU A 361 -8.47 -0.01 18.89
C GLU A 361 -9.07 1.33 18.47
N ASP A 362 -8.20 2.28 18.17
CA ASP A 362 -8.57 3.50 17.45
C ASP A 362 -8.96 3.18 16.01
N THR A 363 -10.02 3.81 15.50
CA THR A 363 -10.45 3.74 14.09
C THR A 363 -10.68 5.15 13.54
N ALA A 364 -10.65 5.31 12.21
CA ALA A 364 -10.96 6.58 11.56
C ALA A 364 -12.43 6.66 11.21
N SER A 365 -13.05 7.81 11.48
CA SER A 365 -14.41 8.09 11.04
C SER A 365 -14.48 8.21 9.50
N THR A 366 -15.69 8.06 8.96
CA THR A 366 -15.96 8.17 7.53
C THR A 366 -15.58 9.54 6.99
N VAL A 367 -15.82 10.61 7.76
CA VAL A 367 -15.48 11.98 7.37
C VAL A 367 -13.96 12.18 7.33
N GLU A 368 -13.22 11.64 8.30
CA GLU A 368 -11.76 11.69 8.30
C GLU A 368 -11.18 10.94 7.10
N LEU A 369 -11.71 9.75 6.80
CA LEU A 369 -11.32 8.98 5.61
C LEU A 369 -11.60 9.73 4.31
N ASP A 370 -12.76 10.39 4.20
CA ASP A 370 -13.08 11.21 3.03
C ASP A 370 -12.13 12.42 2.91
N LEU A 371 -11.78 13.07 4.01
CA LEU A 371 -10.81 14.17 4.04
C LEU A 371 -9.40 13.73 3.64
N ILE A 372 -8.95 12.55 4.09
CA ILE A 372 -7.67 11.97 3.67
C ILE A 372 -7.67 11.73 2.16
N CYS A 373 -8.78 11.28 1.59
CA CYS A 373 -8.95 11.09 0.14
C CYS A 373 -9.14 12.43 -0.63
N GLY A 374 -9.19 13.57 0.06
CA GLY A 374 -9.34 14.89 -0.52
C GLY A 374 -10.74 15.15 -1.06
N ALA A 375 -11.76 14.78 -0.30
CA ALA A 375 -13.16 14.96 -0.67
C ALA A 375 -13.66 16.40 -0.47
N TYR A 376 -14.53 16.83 -1.38
CA TYR A 376 -15.25 18.10 -1.36
C TYR A 376 -16.73 17.85 -1.61
N GLU A 377 -17.56 18.62 -0.92
CA GLU A 377 -18.97 18.71 -1.24
C GLU A 377 -19.21 19.80 -2.29
N CYS A 378 -19.55 19.39 -3.51
CA CYS A 378 -19.89 20.29 -4.61
C CYS A 378 -21.40 20.51 -4.65
N ILE A 379 -21.85 21.76 -4.49
CA ILE A 379 -23.28 22.10 -4.39
C ILE A 379 -23.71 23.08 -5.47
N THR A 380 -24.93 22.94 -5.99
CA THR A 380 -25.52 23.96 -6.86
C THR A 380 -25.87 25.21 -6.08
N VAL A 381 -25.99 26.35 -6.77
CA VAL A 381 -26.36 27.64 -6.15
C VAL A 381 -27.69 27.57 -5.39
N ASP A 382 -28.64 26.78 -5.88
CA ASP A 382 -29.93 26.54 -5.21
C ASP A 382 -29.88 25.47 -4.10
N GLY A 383 -28.71 24.87 -3.85
CA GLY A 383 -28.47 23.82 -2.85
C GLY A 383 -29.14 22.48 -3.13
N LYS A 384 -29.88 22.34 -4.24
CA LYS A 384 -30.69 21.14 -4.53
C LYS A 384 -29.87 19.96 -4.99
N LYS A 385 -28.77 20.19 -5.73
CA LYS A 385 -27.86 19.14 -6.17
C LYS A 385 -26.59 19.20 -5.35
N ARG A 386 -26.16 18.02 -4.88
CA ARG A 386 -24.95 17.80 -4.11
C ARG A 386 -24.19 16.64 -4.71
N ALA A 387 -22.89 16.78 -4.87
CA ALA A 387 -22.01 15.71 -5.34
C ALA A 387 -20.76 15.71 -4.48
N LEU A 388 -20.34 14.52 -4.08
CA LEU A 388 -19.05 14.31 -3.43
C LEU A 388 -18.01 14.04 -4.51
N LYS A 389 -17.01 14.92 -4.63
CA LYS A 389 -15.86 14.76 -5.53
C LYS A 389 -14.59 14.63 -4.70
N SER A 390 -13.60 13.87 -5.17
CA SER A 390 -12.36 13.67 -4.43
C SER A 390 -11.12 13.52 -5.31
N TRP A 391 -9.97 13.96 -4.80
CA TRP A 391 -8.67 13.84 -5.48
C TRP A 391 -8.24 12.38 -5.65
N TRP A 392 -8.61 11.53 -4.68
CA TRP A 392 -8.34 10.09 -4.66
C TRP A 392 -9.64 9.29 -4.47
N PRO A 393 -9.72 8.03 -4.93
CA PRO A 393 -10.88 7.17 -4.70
C PRO A 393 -11.28 7.13 -3.22
N LEU A 394 -12.56 7.33 -2.91
CA LEU A 394 -13.02 7.22 -1.53
C LEU A 394 -12.99 5.78 -1.03
N VAL A 395 -12.69 5.60 0.24
CA VAL A 395 -12.64 4.29 0.92
C VAL A 395 -13.92 3.48 0.74
N ARG A 396 -15.06 4.14 0.92
CA ARG A 396 -16.42 3.58 0.72
C ARG A 396 -16.66 3.00 -0.68
N TYR A 397 -15.80 3.26 -1.64
CA TYR A 397 -15.79 2.62 -2.96
C TYR A 397 -14.59 1.69 -3.12
N TYR A 398 -13.38 2.16 -2.78
CA TYR A 398 -12.14 1.44 -3.01
C TYR A 398 -12.09 0.07 -2.32
N GLU A 399 -12.76 -0.09 -1.18
CA GLU A 399 -12.82 -1.34 -0.43
C GLU A 399 -14.01 -2.25 -0.81
N LYS A 400 -14.87 -1.81 -1.73
CA LYS A 400 -15.98 -2.65 -2.17
C LYS A 400 -15.50 -3.74 -3.11
N PRO A 401 -16.17 -4.91 -3.14
CA PRO A 401 -15.86 -5.99 -4.06
C PRO A 401 -15.92 -5.60 -5.55
N GLU A 402 -16.67 -4.56 -5.92
CA GLU A 402 -16.74 -4.09 -7.31
C GLU A 402 -15.48 -3.33 -7.76
N CYS A 403 -14.62 -2.89 -6.83
CA CYS A 403 -13.32 -2.30 -7.12
C CYS A 403 -12.33 -3.42 -7.46
N GLY A 404 -12.10 -3.68 -8.74
CA GLY A 404 -11.16 -4.71 -9.21
C GLY A 404 -9.69 -4.28 -9.18
N GLU A 405 -9.38 -3.17 -8.52
CA GLU A 405 -8.05 -2.57 -8.41
C GLU A 405 -7.54 -2.53 -6.96
N ASN A 406 -8.31 -3.11 -6.02
CA ASN A 406 -7.90 -3.35 -4.66
C ASN A 406 -7.67 -4.85 -4.47
N HIS A 407 -6.40 -5.26 -4.50
CA HIS A 407 -6.00 -6.67 -4.35
C HIS A 407 -5.74 -7.06 -2.88
N GLY A 408 -6.05 -6.17 -1.93
CA GLY A 408 -5.79 -6.38 -0.50
C GLY A 408 -4.35 -6.09 -0.05
N HIS A 409 -3.49 -5.62 -0.96
CA HIS A 409 -2.13 -5.16 -0.71
C HIS A 409 -1.75 -4.08 -1.74
N TRP A 410 -0.69 -3.32 -1.44
CA TRP A 410 -0.15 -2.30 -2.34
C TRP A 410 0.99 -2.89 -3.18
N SER A 411 0.82 -2.88 -4.50
CA SER A 411 1.77 -3.45 -5.46
C SER A 411 2.43 -2.37 -6.32
N ASN A 412 3.50 -2.73 -7.04
CA ASN A 412 4.24 -1.81 -7.93
C ASN A 412 3.31 -1.12 -8.93
N ARG A 413 2.43 -1.88 -9.60
CA ARG A 413 1.43 -1.31 -10.50
C ARG A 413 0.50 -0.30 -9.82
N ARG A 414 0.12 -0.51 -8.55
CA ARG A 414 -0.70 0.46 -7.80
C ARG A 414 0.09 1.70 -7.44
N GLU A 415 1.38 1.55 -7.15
CA GLU A 415 2.29 2.67 -6.94
C GLU A 415 2.44 3.49 -8.23
N SER A 416 2.72 2.86 -9.38
CA SER A 416 2.80 3.55 -10.67
C SER A 416 1.53 4.33 -10.98
N TRP A 417 0.35 3.72 -10.82
CA TRP A 417 -0.93 4.41 -11.00
C TRP A 417 -1.08 5.63 -10.07
N TYR A 418 -0.64 5.51 -8.81
CA TYR A 418 -0.68 6.61 -7.85
C TYR A 418 0.24 7.75 -8.27
N GLN A 419 1.45 7.42 -8.72
CA GLN A 419 2.45 8.39 -9.19
C GLN A 419 2.01 9.09 -10.47
N ASP A 420 1.46 8.36 -11.45
CA ASP A 420 0.91 8.93 -12.68
C ASP A 420 -0.21 9.92 -12.36
N ARG A 421 -1.12 9.53 -11.45
CA ARG A 421 -2.20 10.40 -11.01
C ARG A 421 -1.69 11.63 -10.26
N LEU A 422 -0.67 11.47 -9.43
CA LEU A 422 -0.04 12.58 -8.71
C LEU A 422 0.64 13.57 -9.69
N SER A 423 1.29 13.04 -10.73
CA SER A 423 1.87 13.82 -11.82
C SER A 423 0.81 14.61 -12.57
N ASP A 424 -0.30 13.97 -12.95
CA ASP A 424 -1.43 14.65 -13.61
C ASP A 424 -2.01 15.78 -12.76
N ILE A 425 -2.12 15.58 -11.44
CA ILE A 425 -2.61 16.62 -10.52
C ILE A 425 -1.61 17.78 -10.45
N SER A 426 -0.32 17.48 -10.34
CA SER A 426 0.74 18.49 -10.24
C SER A 426 0.85 19.33 -11.53
N ALA A 427 0.62 18.70 -12.68
CA ALA A 427 0.56 19.35 -13.98
C ALA A 427 -0.78 20.07 -14.26
N SER A 428 -1.71 20.10 -13.29
CA SER A 428 -3.07 20.67 -13.45
C SER A 428 -3.92 20.01 -14.54
N ASN A 429 -3.56 18.78 -14.96
CA ASN A 429 -4.28 17.99 -15.96
C ASN A 429 -5.39 17.12 -15.35
N ALA A 430 -5.49 17.10 -14.02
CA ALA A 430 -6.45 16.31 -13.27
C ALA A 430 -7.38 17.16 -12.40
N GLN A 431 -8.63 16.70 -12.29
CA GLN A 431 -9.65 17.27 -11.40
C GLN A 431 -10.11 16.21 -10.38
N PRO A 432 -10.65 16.60 -9.21
CA PRO A 432 -11.36 15.70 -8.32
C PRO A 432 -12.51 15.02 -9.04
N LEU A 433 -12.66 13.73 -8.81
CA LEU A 433 -13.64 12.90 -9.51
C LEU A 433 -14.80 12.53 -8.59
N SER A 434 -15.98 12.43 -9.16
CA SER A 434 -17.18 11.89 -8.50
C SER A 434 -17.08 10.39 -8.26
N TYR A 435 -17.97 9.87 -7.41
CA TYR A 435 -18.11 8.43 -7.19
C TYR A 435 -18.25 7.63 -8.50
N THR A 436 -19.05 8.10 -9.45
CA THR A 436 -19.29 7.41 -10.73
C THR A 436 -18.05 7.38 -11.61
N GLU A 437 -17.27 8.47 -11.63
CA GLU A 437 -16.03 8.54 -12.40
C GLU A 437 -14.94 7.64 -11.78
N TRP A 438 -14.82 7.64 -10.45
CA TRP A 438 -13.94 6.70 -9.75
C TRP A 438 -14.35 5.25 -9.98
N LYS A 439 -15.66 4.98 -9.96
CA LYS A 439 -16.19 3.66 -10.27
C LYS A 439 -15.73 3.18 -11.63
N THR A 440 -15.92 4.00 -12.67
CA THR A 440 -15.48 3.65 -14.02
C THR A 440 -13.97 3.42 -14.10
N ARG A 441 -13.15 4.25 -13.43
CA ARG A 441 -11.68 4.16 -13.49
C ARG A 441 -11.08 3.00 -12.70
N GLN A 442 -11.70 2.57 -11.60
CA GLN A 442 -11.13 1.52 -10.72
C GLN A 442 -11.96 0.24 -10.70
N HIS A 443 -12.94 0.09 -11.60
CA HIS A 443 -13.75 -1.13 -11.64
C HIS A 443 -12.88 -2.37 -11.88
N GLY A 444 -11.77 -2.23 -12.61
CA GLY A 444 -10.84 -3.31 -12.90
C GLY A 444 -11.45 -4.43 -13.74
N VAL A 445 -10.73 -5.55 -13.81
CA VAL A 445 -11.07 -6.69 -14.67
C VAL A 445 -11.97 -7.67 -13.93
N LYS A 446 -13.00 -8.19 -14.62
CA LYS A 446 -13.94 -9.17 -14.02
C LYS A 446 -13.24 -10.45 -13.54
N ALA A 447 -12.25 -10.94 -14.29
CA ALA A 447 -11.48 -12.12 -13.94
C ALA A 447 -10.78 -11.97 -12.59
N ILE A 448 -10.17 -10.82 -12.30
CA ILE A 448 -9.54 -10.53 -11.00
C ILE A 448 -10.57 -10.58 -9.87
N ARG A 449 -11.72 -9.92 -10.04
CA ARG A 449 -12.78 -9.94 -9.02
C ARG A 449 -13.31 -11.36 -8.75
N ASN A 450 -13.49 -12.15 -9.80
CA ASN A 450 -13.89 -13.55 -9.67
C ASN A 450 -12.83 -14.37 -8.93
N PHE A 451 -11.56 -14.18 -9.28
CA PHE A 451 -10.43 -14.85 -8.64
C PHE A 451 -10.36 -14.53 -7.14
N LEU A 452 -10.32 -13.24 -6.78
CA LEU A 452 -10.27 -12.81 -5.38
C LEU A 452 -11.50 -13.29 -4.59
N THR A 453 -12.69 -13.29 -5.20
CA THR A 453 -13.91 -13.85 -4.59
C THR A 453 -13.79 -15.35 -4.34
N HIS A 454 -13.27 -16.10 -5.31
CA HIS A 454 -13.04 -17.53 -5.18
C HIS A 454 -12.05 -17.82 -4.05
N ILE A 455 -10.86 -17.20 -4.08
CA ILE A 455 -9.82 -17.40 -3.07
C ILE A 455 -10.33 -17.00 -1.70
N SER A 456 -10.96 -15.83 -1.55
CA SER A 456 -11.53 -15.37 -0.28
C SER A 456 -12.55 -16.36 0.30
N LYS A 457 -13.47 -16.87 -0.53
CA LYS A 457 -14.47 -17.85 -0.11
C LYS A 457 -13.83 -19.19 0.28
N SER A 458 -12.89 -19.68 -0.52
CA SER A 458 -12.17 -20.94 -0.25
C SER A 458 -11.37 -20.85 1.04
N SER A 459 -10.66 -19.74 1.27
CA SER A 459 -9.94 -19.47 2.51
C SER A 459 -10.86 -19.40 3.74
N ALA A 460 -11.99 -18.70 3.62
CA ALA A 460 -12.97 -18.61 4.73
C ALA A 460 -13.56 -19.99 5.07
N ASN A 461 -13.88 -20.80 4.06
CA ASN A 461 -14.40 -22.15 4.25
C ASN A 461 -13.38 -23.07 4.94
N LEU A 462 -12.10 -22.99 4.56
CA LEU A 462 -11.03 -23.77 5.17
C LEU A 462 -10.88 -23.45 6.66
N ILE A 463 -10.84 -22.16 7.02
CA ILE A 463 -10.75 -21.71 8.42
C ILE A 463 -11.98 -22.15 9.22
N ALA A 464 -13.18 -22.06 8.62
CA ALA A 464 -14.42 -22.47 9.28
C ALA A 464 -14.46 -23.99 9.55
N ALA A 465 -14.02 -24.81 8.58
CA ALA A 465 -13.98 -26.27 8.72
C ALA A 465 -13.05 -26.71 9.86
N HIS A 466 -11.90 -26.03 10.02
CA HIS A 466 -11.00 -26.26 11.15
C HIS A 466 -11.66 -25.91 12.48
N SER A 467 -12.28 -24.74 12.58
CA SER A 467 -12.90 -24.26 13.83
C SER A 467 -14.00 -25.20 14.35
N LEU A 468 -14.75 -25.83 13.44
CA LEU A 468 -15.77 -26.83 13.79
C LEU A 468 -15.14 -28.14 14.31
N SER A 469 -13.99 -28.53 13.75
CA SER A 469 -13.27 -29.74 14.14
C SER A 469 -12.61 -29.60 15.51
N SER A 470 -12.11 -28.41 15.86
CA SER A 470 -11.52 -28.13 17.17
C SER A 470 -12.56 -28.04 18.30
N ALA A 471 -13.84 -27.80 18.00
CA ALA A 471 -14.92 -27.72 19.00
C ALA A 471 -15.53 -29.09 19.37
N THR A 472 -15.10 -30.18 18.72
CA THR A 472 -15.63 -31.54 18.90
C THR A 472 -14.68 -32.50 19.65
N LEU A 473 -13.57 -31.98 20.17
CA LEU A 473 -12.65 -32.63 21.12
C LEU A 473 -12.76 -31.94 22.48
#